data_AF-A0A5B7BG68-F1
#
_entry.id   AF-A0A5B7BG68-F1
#
_cell.length_a   1.000
_cell.length_b   1.000
_cell.length_c   1.000
_cell.angle_alpha   90.00
_cell.angle_beta   90.00
_cell.angle_gamma   90.00
#
_symmetry.space_group_name_H-M   'P 1'
#
loop_
_entity.id
_entity.type
_entity.pdbx_description
1 polymer ?
#
loop_
_entity_poly.entity_id
_entity_poly.type
_entity_poly.pdbx_seq_one_letter_code
_entity_poly.pdbx_strand_id
1 'polypeptide(L)'
;MVQAVNHHLLKGRRGRLLGVAFLTWLFLMLAAPKISHSPRYHIFVDMRNFLGIPSTLNVITNFPFLIVGVLGFVLCLQGNFFVISSRGEIWGWAIFYAGIAAMAFGSAYYHLKPDDSRVIWDTLPMMIAYSAVFSSLIVERVGARIGLTCLFAFLLLAIISTACESWLQKLQ
;
A
#
# COMPACT_ATOMS: atom_id res chain seq x y z
N MET A 1 36.92 1.14 27.27
CA MET A 1 36.55 -0.28 27.03
C MET A 1 35.15 -0.65 27.54
N VAL A 2 34.68 -0.11 28.67
CA VAL A 2 33.36 -0.44 29.26
C VAL A 2 32.15 0.07 28.45
N GLN A 3 32.23 1.25 27.83
CA GLN A 3 31.13 1.81 27.00
C GLN A 3 30.83 1.00 25.73
N ALA A 4 31.85 0.41 25.10
CA ALA A 4 31.70 -0.38 23.88
C ALA A 4 30.99 -1.72 24.15
N VAL A 5 31.32 -2.37 25.28
CA VAL A 5 30.70 -3.64 25.72
C VAL A 5 29.20 -3.45 25.98
N ASN A 6 28.81 -2.34 26.61
CA ASN A 6 27.41 -2.03 26.89
C ASN A 6 26.58 -1.79 25.61
N HIS A 7 27.16 -1.14 24.59
CA HIS A 7 26.51 -0.93 23.30
C HIS A 7 26.24 -2.25 22.55
N HIS A 8 27.17 -3.20 22.59
CA HIS A 8 26.98 -4.52 21.99
C HIS A 8 25.94 -5.37 22.73
N LEU A 9 25.92 -5.32 24.08
CA LEU A 9 24.93 -6.02 24.89
C LEU A 9 23.50 -5.46 24.70
N LEU A 10 23.35 -4.14 24.62
CA LEU A 10 22.07 -3.49 24.34
C LEU A 10 21.57 -3.79 22.92
N LYS A 11 22.47 -3.82 21.92
CA LYS A 11 22.15 -4.21 20.54
C LYS A 11 21.70 -5.67 20.45
N GLY A 12 22.36 -6.58 21.17
CA GLY A 12 21.97 -7.99 21.26
C GLY A 12 20.66 -8.23 22.01
N ARG A 13 20.34 -7.41 23.03
CA ARG A 13 19.04 -7.48 23.72
C ARG A 13 17.90 -6.95 22.85
N ARG A 14 18.10 -5.84 22.13
CA ARG A 14 17.13 -5.30 21.18
C ARG A 14 16.86 -6.27 20.02
N GLY A 15 17.91 -6.85 19.44
CA GLY A 15 17.75 -7.85 18.37
C GLY A 15 16.94 -9.07 18.80
N ARG A 16 17.18 -9.58 20.01
CA ARG A 16 16.39 -10.69 20.58
C ARG A 16 14.93 -10.30 20.81
N LEU A 17 14.66 -9.11 21.36
CA LEU A 17 13.28 -8.65 21.58
C LEU A 17 12.51 -8.48 20.26
N LEU A 18 13.16 -7.92 19.23
CA LEU A 18 12.57 -7.81 17.90
C LEU A 18 12.33 -9.17 17.26
N GLY A 19 13.28 -10.10 17.41
CA GLY A 19 13.13 -11.47 16.92
C GLY A 19 11.98 -12.21 17.59
N VAL A 20 11.85 -12.11 18.92
CA VAL A 20 10.73 -12.69 19.67
C VAL A 20 9.41 -12.05 19.23
N ALA A 21 9.35 -10.71 19.14
CA ALA A 21 8.14 -10.01 18.70
C ALA A 21 7.70 -10.44 17.29
N PHE A 22 8.64 -10.57 16.35
CA PHE A 22 8.36 -11.04 14.99
C PHE A 22 7.86 -12.49 14.97
N LEU A 23 8.49 -13.39 15.72
CA LEU A 23 8.06 -14.79 15.82
C LEU A 23 6.68 -14.91 16.47
N THR A 24 6.40 -14.13 17.52
CA THR A 24 5.08 -14.08 18.14
C THR A 24 4.03 -13.55 17.17
N TRP A 25 4.32 -12.48 16.44
CA TRP A 25 3.43 -11.95 15.41
C TRP A 25 3.16 -12.98 14.31
N LEU A 26 4.20 -13.67 13.82
CA LEU A 26 4.06 -14.71 12.80
C LEU A 26 3.22 -15.89 13.31
N PHE A 27 3.45 -16.35 14.54
CA PHE A 27 2.65 -17.39 15.17
C PHE A 27 1.17 -17.00 15.25
N LEU A 28 0.87 -15.77 15.68
CA LEU A 28 -0.50 -15.26 15.74
C LEU A 28 -1.15 -15.21 14.35
N MET A 29 -0.43 -14.78 13.32
CA MET A 29 -0.93 -14.74 11.94
C MET A 29 -1.25 -16.14 11.39
N LEU A 30 -0.44 -17.15 11.73
CA LEU A 30 -0.65 -18.53 11.28
C LEU A 30 -1.72 -19.27 12.11
N ALA A 31 -1.85 -18.95 13.40
CA ALA A 31 -2.82 -19.57 14.29
C ALA A 31 -4.22 -18.95 14.18
N ALA A 32 -4.33 -17.70 13.71
CA ALA A 32 -5.61 -17.04 13.50
C ALA A 32 -6.45 -17.81 12.46
N PRO A 33 -7.75 -18.04 12.73
CA PRO A 33 -8.61 -18.71 11.76
C PRO A 33 -8.69 -17.87 10.48
N LYS A 34 -8.66 -18.56 9.32
CA LYS A 34 -8.86 -17.90 8.03
C LYS A 34 -10.25 -17.26 8.02
N ILE A 35 -10.29 -15.93 7.88
CA ILE A 35 -11.53 -15.21 7.67
C ILE A 35 -11.98 -15.51 6.23
N SER A 36 -13.11 -16.19 6.08
CA SER A 36 -13.68 -16.46 4.75
C SER A 36 -14.26 -15.18 4.15
N HIS A 37 -14.05 -14.99 2.85
CA HIS A 37 -14.77 -13.94 2.13
C HIS A 37 -16.27 -14.28 2.14
N SER A 38 -17.08 -13.33 2.60
CA SER A 38 -18.54 -13.48 2.55
C SER A 38 -19.01 -13.25 1.11
N PRO A 39 -19.99 -14.02 0.59
CA PRO A 39 -20.63 -13.74 -0.69
C PRO A 39 -21.25 -12.32 -0.76
N ARG A 40 -21.51 -11.70 0.39
CA ARG A 40 -22.06 -10.34 0.49
C ARG A 40 -20.98 -9.24 0.41
N TYR A 41 -19.70 -9.60 0.28
CA TYR A 41 -18.59 -8.64 0.25
C TYR A 41 -18.73 -7.58 -0.85
N HIS A 42 -19.33 -7.95 -1.97
CA HIS A 42 -19.57 -7.07 -3.12
C HIS A 42 -20.88 -6.28 -3.08
N ILE A 43 -21.71 -6.47 -2.05
CA ILE A 43 -23.01 -5.80 -1.94
C ILE A 43 -22.82 -4.46 -1.23
N PHE A 44 -22.81 -3.38 -2.01
CA PHE A 44 -22.73 -2.04 -1.46
C PHE A 44 -24.07 -1.56 -0.91
N VAL A 45 -24.00 -0.71 0.12
CA VAL A 45 -25.17 0.02 0.64
C VAL A 45 -25.65 1.05 -0.40
N ASP A 46 -24.74 1.59 -1.22
CA ASP A 46 -25.09 2.51 -2.28
C ASP A 46 -25.74 1.80 -3.47
N MET A 47 -27.08 1.86 -3.50
CA MET A 47 -27.91 1.32 -4.58
C MET A 47 -28.38 2.39 -5.58
N ARG A 48 -27.87 3.63 -5.48
CA ARG A 48 -28.23 4.70 -6.42
C ARG A 48 -27.67 4.39 -7.81
N ASN A 49 -28.46 4.75 -8.82
CA ASN A 49 -28.11 4.65 -10.23
C ASN A 49 -28.45 5.95 -10.95
N PHE A 50 -27.59 6.96 -10.78
CA PHE A 50 -27.70 8.21 -11.51
C PHE A 50 -26.98 8.09 -12.85
N LEU A 51 -27.62 8.56 -13.92
CA LEU A 51 -27.03 8.63 -15.27
C LEU A 51 -26.55 7.26 -15.81
N GLY A 52 -27.11 6.15 -15.32
CA GLY A 52 -26.72 4.80 -15.74
C GLY A 52 -25.47 4.24 -15.04
N ILE A 53 -24.94 4.93 -14.02
CA ILE A 53 -23.78 4.51 -13.24
C ILE A 53 -24.25 3.79 -11.96
N PRO A 54 -24.06 2.47 -11.81
CA PRO A 54 -24.41 1.75 -10.57
C PRO A 54 -23.51 2.19 -9.41
N SER A 55 -24.04 2.15 -8.18
CA SER A 55 -23.35 2.61 -6.96
C SER A 55 -22.70 3.98 -7.17
N THR A 56 -23.49 4.92 -7.69
CA THR A 56 -22.98 6.17 -8.28
C THR A 56 -22.10 6.97 -7.33
N LEU A 57 -22.44 7.04 -6.04
CA LEU A 57 -21.62 7.82 -5.11
C LEU A 57 -20.29 7.13 -4.87
N ASN A 58 -20.23 5.80 -4.76
CA ASN A 58 -18.96 5.08 -4.62
C ASN A 58 -18.03 5.36 -5.82
N VAL A 59 -18.59 5.42 -7.04
CA VAL A 59 -17.83 5.72 -8.25
C VAL A 59 -17.38 7.19 -8.27
N ILE A 60 -18.28 8.14 -8.03
CA ILE A 60 -17.99 9.58 -8.12
C ILE A 60 -16.98 10.03 -7.05
N THR A 61 -17.02 9.45 -5.84
CA THR A 61 -16.08 9.79 -4.77
C THR A 61 -14.62 9.43 -5.09
N ASN A 62 -14.36 8.67 -6.16
CA ASN A 62 -13.01 8.42 -6.66
C ASN A 62 -12.40 9.60 -7.43
N PHE A 63 -13.23 10.50 -7.97
CA PHE A 63 -12.77 11.60 -8.82
C PHE A 63 -11.83 12.60 -8.10
N PRO A 64 -12.08 13.01 -6.84
CA PRO A 64 -11.13 13.83 -6.09
C PRO A 64 -9.75 13.18 -5.95
N PHE A 65 -9.67 11.85 -5.75
CA PHE A 65 -8.39 11.13 -5.67
C PHE A 65 -7.66 11.17 -7.01
N LEU A 66 -8.36 11.04 -8.13
CA LEU A 66 -7.76 11.18 -9.46
C LEU A 66 -7.14 12.57 -9.65
N ILE A 67 -7.84 13.63 -9.27
CA ILE A 67 -7.33 15.01 -9.35
C ILE A 67 -6.05 15.15 -8.54
N VAL A 68 -6.08 14.74 -7.26
CA VAL A 68 -4.92 14.83 -6.36
C VAL A 68 -3.75 13.98 -6.88
N GLY A 69 -4.02 12.77 -7.35
CA GLY A 69 -3.02 11.87 -7.91
C GLY A 69 -2.33 12.45 -9.14
N VAL A 70 -3.09 12.96 -10.12
CA VAL A 70 -2.51 13.54 -11.34
C VAL A 70 -1.73 14.82 -11.04
N LEU A 71 -2.29 15.73 -10.24
CA LEU A 71 -1.60 16.97 -9.87
C LEU A 71 -0.31 16.68 -9.12
N GLY A 72 -0.36 15.83 -8.09
CA GLY A 72 0.82 15.44 -7.32
C GLY A 72 1.89 14.75 -8.17
N PHE A 73 1.48 13.86 -9.08
CA PHE A 73 2.40 13.19 -10.00
C PHE A 73 3.12 14.17 -10.93
N VAL A 74 2.39 15.10 -11.56
CA VAL A 74 2.96 16.12 -12.44
C VAL A 74 3.91 17.03 -11.67
N LEU A 75 3.52 17.47 -10.47
CA LEU A 75 4.36 18.32 -9.61
C LEU A 75 5.65 17.61 -9.19
N CYS A 76 5.61 16.31 -8.93
CA CYS A 76 6.82 15.52 -8.63
C CYS A 76 7.78 15.49 -9.82
N LEU A 77 7.27 15.32 -11.03
CA LEU A 77 8.09 15.26 -12.25
C LEU A 77 8.68 16.62 -12.65
N GLN A 78 8.00 17.72 -12.32
CA GLN A 78 8.49 19.07 -12.58
C GLN A 78 9.64 19.48 -11.65
N GLY A 79 9.86 18.76 -10.53
CA GLY A 79 11.05 18.89 -9.69
C GLY A 79 11.18 20.19 -8.88
N ASN A 80 10.18 21.08 -8.92
CA ASN A 80 10.31 22.45 -8.41
C ASN A 80 9.40 22.77 -7.21
N PHE A 81 8.57 21.82 -6.76
CA PHE A 81 7.52 22.08 -5.75
C PHE A 81 7.80 21.50 -4.37
N PHE A 82 8.54 20.41 -4.30
CA PHE A 82 8.90 19.82 -3.02
C PHE A 82 10.33 20.20 -2.68
N VAL A 83 10.60 20.51 -1.40
CA VAL A 83 11.96 20.62 -0.83
C VAL A 83 12.57 19.21 -0.73
N ILE A 84 12.53 18.47 -1.83
CA ILE A 84 13.04 17.11 -1.95
C ILE A 84 14.54 17.20 -2.17
N SER A 85 15.30 16.57 -1.28
CA SER A 85 16.75 16.63 -1.30
C SER A 85 17.38 15.55 -2.18
N SER A 86 16.64 14.49 -2.56
CA SER A 86 17.20 13.33 -3.26
C SER A 86 16.33 12.78 -4.39
N ARG A 87 16.96 12.25 -5.45
CA ARG A 87 16.25 11.59 -6.57
C ARG A 87 15.38 10.41 -6.11
N GLY A 88 15.80 9.68 -5.07
CA GLY A 88 15.04 8.54 -4.55
C GLY A 88 13.70 8.93 -3.92
N GLU A 89 13.66 10.11 -3.29
CA GLU A 89 12.46 10.68 -2.70
C GLU A 89 11.46 11.11 -3.79
N ILE A 90 11.94 11.67 -4.91
CA ILE A 90 11.09 11.97 -6.08
C ILE A 90 10.40 10.69 -6.59
N TRP A 91 11.13 9.59 -6.72
CA TRP A 91 10.55 8.32 -7.17
C TRP A 91 9.50 7.77 -6.21
N GLY A 92 9.77 7.86 -4.90
CA GLY A 92 8.79 7.47 -3.88
C GLY A 92 7.49 8.24 -3.99
N TRP A 93 7.56 9.57 -4.05
CA TRP A 93 6.38 10.42 -4.19
C TRP A 93 5.68 10.25 -5.56
N ALA A 94 6.44 10.11 -6.64
CA ALA A 94 5.87 9.85 -7.96
C ALA A 94 5.09 8.52 -8.00
N ILE A 95 5.64 7.44 -7.44
CA ILE A 95 4.95 6.14 -7.35
C ILE A 95 3.72 6.24 -6.44
N PHE A 96 3.80 7.00 -5.35
CA PHE A 96 2.65 7.24 -4.48
C PHE A 96 1.50 7.90 -5.25
N TYR A 97 1.75 9.04 -5.91
CA TYR A 97 0.71 9.77 -6.63
C TYR A 97 0.20 9.01 -7.87
N ALA A 98 1.08 8.26 -8.56
CA ALA A 98 0.67 7.34 -9.61
C ALA A 98 -0.24 6.24 -9.06
N GLY A 99 0.08 5.69 -7.88
CA GLY A 99 -0.76 4.72 -7.16
C GLY A 99 -2.14 5.29 -6.80
N ILE A 100 -2.21 6.53 -6.30
CA ILE A 100 -3.48 7.23 -6.00
C ILE A 100 -4.32 7.44 -7.26
N ALA A 101 -3.71 7.86 -8.37
CA ALA A 101 -4.43 8.00 -9.64
C ALA A 101 -4.93 6.65 -10.17
N ALA A 102 -4.09 5.62 -10.13
CA ALA A 102 -4.45 4.26 -10.52
C ALA A 102 -5.54 3.65 -9.61
N MET A 103 -5.51 3.94 -8.31
CA MET A 103 -6.54 3.55 -7.35
C MET A 103 -7.89 4.14 -7.72
N ALA A 104 -7.95 5.41 -8.11
CA ALA A 104 -9.22 6.03 -8.53
C ALA A 104 -9.86 5.29 -9.72
N PHE A 105 -9.05 4.88 -10.71
CA PHE A 105 -9.54 4.08 -11.84
C PHE A 105 -9.91 2.65 -11.44
N GLY A 106 -9.07 2.00 -10.65
CA GLY A 106 -9.28 0.64 -10.16
C GLY A 106 -10.53 0.51 -9.31
N SER A 107 -10.71 1.44 -8.37
CA SER A 107 -11.88 1.56 -7.52
C SER A 107 -13.15 1.80 -8.35
N ALA A 108 -13.12 2.74 -9.30
CA ALA A 108 -14.26 2.95 -10.20
C ALA A 108 -14.59 1.69 -11.01
N TYR A 109 -13.57 1.01 -11.56
CA TYR A 109 -13.73 -0.22 -12.34
C TYR A 109 -14.35 -1.37 -11.52
N TYR A 110 -13.97 -1.49 -10.24
CA TYR A 110 -14.56 -2.41 -9.29
C TYR A 110 -15.99 -2.02 -8.92
N HIS A 111 -16.25 -0.77 -8.54
CA HIS A 111 -17.57 -0.32 -8.11
C HIS A 111 -18.63 -0.30 -9.22
N LEU A 112 -18.22 -0.13 -10.48
CA LEU A 112 -19.13 -0.22 -11.62
C LEU A 112 -19.69 -1.63 -11.82
N LYS A 113 -18.89 -2.66 -11.51
CA LYS A 113 -19.32 -4.06 -11.60
C LYS A 113 -18.53 -4.89 -10.58
N PRO A 114 -19.00 -4.98 -9.34
CA PRO A 114 -18.27 -5.64 -8.27
C PRO A 114 -18.09 -7.13 -8.55
N ASP A 115 -16.85 -7.59 -8.44
CA ASP A 115 -16.46 -8.99 -8.68
C ASP A 115 -15.08 -9.27 -8.06
N ASP A 116 -14.83 -10.54 -7.71
CA ASP A 116 -13.56 -10.99 -7.13
C ASP A 116 -12.38 -10.72 -8.08
N SER A 117 -12.57 -10.85 -9.40
CA SER A 117 -11.49 -10.56 -10.36
C SER A 117 -11.19 -9.07 -10.51
N ARG A 118 -12.09 -8.21 -10.01
CA ARG A 118 -12.00 -6.75 -10.17
C ARG A 118 -11.47 -6.05 -8.92
N VAL A 119 -11.68 -6.64 -7.74
CA VAL A 119 -11.23 -6.06 -6.47
C VAL A 119 -9.71 -5.86 -6.43
N ILE A 120 -8.93 -6.74 -7.09
CA ILE A 120 -7.47 -6.58 -7.18
C ILE A 120 -7.06 -5.26 -7.84
N TRP A 121 -7.85 -4.74 -8.77
CA TRP A 121 -7.56 -3.47 -9.43
C TRP A 121 -7.79 -2.28 -8.50
N ASP A 122 -8.61 -2.41 -7.47
CA ASP A 122 -8.80 -1.40 -6.42
C ASP A 122 -7.71 -1.52 -5.33
N THR A 123 -7.40 -2.75 -4.90
CA THR A 123 -6.47 -2.99 -3.78
C THR A 123 -5.01 -2.86 -4.17
N LEU A 124 -4.59 -3.33 -5.35
CA LEU A 124 -3.18 -3.30 -5.75
C LEU A 124 -2.64 -1.86 -5.85
N PRO A 125 -3.29 -0.90 -6.53
CA PRO A 125 -2.82 0.49 -6.56
C PRO A 125 -2.76 1.13 -5.17
N MET A 126 -3.73 0.83 -4.30
CA MET A 126 -3.74 1.30 -2.92
C MET A 126 -2.52 0.77 -2.14
N MET A 127 -2.20 -0.51 -2.28
CA MET A 127 -1.03 -1.12 -1.64
C MET A 127 0.29 -0.57 -2.19
N ILE A 128 0.35 -0.25 -3.48
CA ILE A 128 1.49 0.44 -4.10
C ILE A 128 1.66 1.84 -3.49
N ALA A 129 0.57 2.60 -3.35
CA ALA A 129 0.60 3.93 -2.74
C ALA A 129 1.10 3.86 -1.28
N TYR A 130 0.58 2.94 -0.47
CA TYR A 130 1.05 2.74 0.89
C TYR A 130 2.54 2.36 0.95
N SER A 131 2.98 1.43 0.11
CA SER A 131 4.38 1.03 0.02
C SER A 131 5.30 2.21 -0.28
N ALA A 132 4.86 3.07 -1.21
CA ALA A 132 5.60 4.24 -1.64
C ALA A 132 5.70 5.33 -0.56
N VAL A 133 4.59 5.65 0.14
CA VAL A 133 4.62 6.65 1.21
C VAL A 133 5.44 6.17 2.40
N PHE A 134 5.30 4.91 2.83
CA PHE A 134 6.11 4.35 3.92
C PHE A 134 7.60 4.36 3.59
N SER A 135 7.96 3.96 2.36
CA SER A 135 9.34 4.04 1.90
C SER A 135 9.87 5.48 1.88
N SER A 136 9.08 6.45 1.43
CA SER A 136 9.47 7.86 1.38
C SER A 136 9.76 8.41 2.78
N LEU A 137 8.94 8.06 3.77
CA LEU A 137 9.21 8.39 5.18
C LEU A 137 10.52 7.77 5.69
N ILE A 138 10.87 6.55 5.25
CA ILE A 138 12.15 5.91 5.60
C ILE A 138 13.32 6.62 4.90
N VAL A 139 13.15 7.04 3.64
CA VAL A 139 14.15 7.85 2.92
C VAL A 139 14.48 9.10 3.72
N GLU A 140 13.46 9.82 4.19
CA GLU A 140 13.60 11.07 4.95
C GLU A 140 14.21 10.86 6.34
N ARG A 141 13.84 9.80 7.05
CA ARG A 141 14.22 9.60 8.46
C ARG A 141 15.48 8.76 8.67
N VAL A 142 15.80 7.85 7.76
CA VAL A 142 16.87 6.85 7.92
C VAL A 142 17.92 6.99 6.82
N GLY A 143 17.49 7.30 5.60
CA GLY A 143 18.38 7.61 4.48
C GLY A 143 17.97 6.94 3.17
N ALA A 144 18.37 7.57 2.06
CA ALA A 144 17.94 7.22 0.71
C ALA A 144 18.16 5.76 0.32
N ARG A 145 19.32 5.18 0.64
CA ARG A 145 19.64 3.80 0.26
C ARG A 145 18.70 2.78 0.94
N ILE A 146 18.46 2.96 2.25
CA ILE A 146 17.61 2.07 3.02
C ILE A 146 16.15 2.24 2.58
N GLY A 147 15.69 3.49 2.45
CA GLY A 147 14.33 3.78 2.01
C GLY A 147 14.03 3.23 0.61
N LEU A 148 14.95 3.36 -0.36
CA LEU A 148 14.77 2.81 -1.70
C LEU A 148 14.77 1.27 -1.71
N THR A 149 15.62 0.62 -0.90
CA THR A 149 15.54 -0.84 -0.72
C THR A 149 14.19 -1.25 -0.13
N CYS A 150 13.68 -0.51 0.86
CA CYS A 150 12.35 -0.73 1.42
C CYS A 150 11.24 -0.52 0.36
N LEU A 151 11.39 0.43 -0.56
CA LEU A 151 10.44 0.64 -1.66
C LEU A 151 10.27 -0.64 -2.47
N PHE A 152 11.37 -1.17 -3.00
CA PHE A 152 11.34 -2.38 -3.81
C PHE A 152 10.82 -3.59 -3.03
N ALA A 153 11.24 -3.73 -1.76
CA ALA A 153 10.75 -4.81 -0.90
C ALA A 153 9.24 -4.74 -0.66
N PHE A 154 8.70 -3.56 -0.35
CA PHE A 154 7.27 -3.37 -0.10
C PHE A 154 6.44 -3.52 -1.38
N LEU A 155 6.91 -3.01 -2.52
CA LEU A 155 6.22 -3.21 -3.80
C LEU A 155 6.17 -4.69 -4.20
N LEU A 156 7.27 -5.42 -4.03
CA LEU A 156 7.29 -6.86 -4.29
C LEU A 156 6.34 -7.60 -3.35
N LEU A 157 6.35 -7.25 -2.06
CA LEU A 157 5.44 -7.83 -1.07
C LEU A 157 3.97 -7.54 -1.41
N ALA A 158 3.64 -6.32 -1.85
CA ALA A 158 2.29 -5.95 -2.27
C ALA A 158 1.81 -6.78 -3.47
N ILE A 159 2.66 -6.97 -4.48
CA ILE A 159 2.36 -7.80 -5.66
C ILE A 159 2.19 -9.27 -5.27
N ILE A 160 3.10 -9.82 -4.45
CA ILE A 160 3.01 -11.21 -4.00
C ILE A 160 1.76 -11.42 -3.16
N SER A 161 1.45 -10.50 -2.25
CA SER A 161 0.29 -10.58 -1.35
C SER A 161 -1.02 -10.59 -2.15
N THR A 162 -1.19 -9.65 -3.07
CA THR A 162 -2.41 -9.55 -3.90
C THR A 162 -2.56 -10.72 -4.87
N ALA A 163 -1.45 -11.21 -5.44
CA ALA A 163 -1.46 -12.41 -6.27
C ALA A 163 -1.81 -13.68 -5.46
N CYS A 164 -1.27 -13.81 -4.25
CA CYS A 164 -1.58 -14.90 -3.33
C CYS A 164 -3.06 -14.89 -2.94
N GLU A 165 -3.61 -13.73 -2.59
CA GLU A 165 -5.03 -13.57 -2.27
C GLU A 165 -5.92 -13.96 -3.46
N SER A 166 -5.62 -13.45 -4.65
CA SER A 166 -6.37 -13.77 -5.88
C SER A 166 -6.32 -15.26 -6.22
N TRP A 167 -5.18 -15.92 -5.96
CA TRP A 167 -5.04 -17.35 -6.15
C TRP A 167 -5.83 -18.15 -5.12
N LEU A 168 -5.80 -17.73 -3.86
CA LEU A 168 -6.57 -18.35 -2.78
C LEU A 168 -8.08 -18.24 -3.00
N GLN A 169 -8.56 -17.12 -3.54
CA GLN A 169 -9.98 -16.93 -3.88
C GLN A 169 -10.45 -17.91 -4.95
N LYS A 170 -9.62 -18.22 -5.96
CA LYS A 170 -9.95 -19.20 -7.01
C LYS A 170 -10.07 -20.65 -6.53
N LEU A 171 -9.54 -20.96 -5.35
CA LEU A 171 -9.57 -22.30 -4.77
C LEU A 171 -10.78 -22.56 -3.86
N GLN A 172 -11.58 -21.53 -3.57
CA GLN A 172 -12.76 -21.62 -2.72
C GLN A 172 -14.03 -21.75 -3.56
#